data_AF-A0AAE3MXS1-F1
#
_entry.id   AF-A0AAE3MXS1-F1
#
_cell.length_a   1.000
_cell.length_b   1.000
_cell.length_c   1.000
_cell.angle_alpha   90.00
_cell.angle_beta   90.00
_cell.angle_gamma   90.00
#
_symmetry.space_group_name_H-M   'P 1'
#
loop_
_entity.id
_entity.type
_entity.pdbx_description
1 polymer ?
#
loop_
_entity_poly.entity_id
_entity_poly.type
_entity_poly.pdbx_seq_one_letter_code
_entity_poly.pdbx_strand_id
1 'polypeptide(L)'
;MLQLLGILSGALAMVPPIPMPAFAFSFGPSRSSVPAIDDDRGPTAYAMERGIEPHFYATSVMQPAPAPSFRRLVKDLARSRKADRARELLEARVPPAAIEWLRDMIDTGDLWQIRMAAQPGFTEDEITASMLAAAQMWEAERQQAAGPQPETPGDDPDTTKGLQS
;
A
#
# COMPACT_ATOMS: atom_id res chain seq x y z
N MET A 1 42.41 -4.81 6.03
CA MET A 1 41.08 -5.49 6.03
C MET A 1 40.90 -6.38 7.26
N LEU A 2 41.20 -5.92 8.50
CA LEU A 2 40.98 -6.72 9.74
C LEU A 2 40.94 -5.88 11.06
N GLN A 3 40.82 -4.55 11.01
CA GLN A 3 40.96 -3.69 12.21
C GLN A 3 39.66 -2.95 12.62
N LEU A 4 38.57 -3.11 11.87
CA LEU A 4 37.30 -2.43 12.12
C LEU A 4 36.28 -3.27 12.92
N LEU A 5 36.71 -4.40 13.47
CA LEU A 5 35.88 -5.32 14.27
C LEU A 5 36.09 -5.19 15.79
N GLY A 6 36.99 -4.31 16.25
CA GLY A 6 37.39 -4.22 17.66
C GLY A 6 36.58 -3.30 18.58
N ILE A 7 35.65 -2.49 18.06
CA ILE A 7 35.03 -1.40 18.84
C ILE A 7 33.55 -1.67 19.19
N LEU A 8 32.94 -2.74 18.67
CA LEU A 8 31.50 -3.04 18.87
C LEU A 8 31.19 -4.01 20.03
N SER A 9 32.16 -4.35 20.89
CA SER A 9 32.00 -5.43 21.88
C SER A 9 31.85 -4.97 23.35
N GLY A 10 31.66 -3.67 23.63
CA GLY A 10 31.69 -3.11 24.98
C GLY A 10 30.34 -2.73 25.63
N ALA A 11 29.22 -2.74 24.90
CA ALA A 11 27.99 -2.08 25.35
C ALA A 11 26.79 -3.00 25.62
N LEU A 12 26.98 -4.32 25.75
CA LEU A 12 25.87 -5.28 25.90
C LEU A 12 25.69 -5.87 27.30
N ALA A 13 26.39 -5.35 28.31
CA ALA A 13 26.44 -5.96 29.65
C ALA A 13 25.59 -5.26 30.73
N MET A 14 24.75 -4.29 30.39
CA MET A 14 23.86 -3.65 31.38
C MET A 14 22.54 -3.24 30.75
N VAL A 15 21.71 -4.23 30.42
CA VAL A 15 20.27 -4.01 30.22
C VAL A 15 19.57 -4.51 31.48
N PRO A 16 19.02 -3.61 32.33
CA PRO A 16 18.20 -4.05 33.46
C PRO A 16 16.97 -4.81 32.95
N PRO A 17 16.42 -5.77 33.72
CA PRO A 17 15.21 -6.48 33.34
C PRO A 17 14.07 -5.45 33.18
N ILE A 18 13.61 -5.28 31.94
CA ILE A 18 12.46 -4.43 31.62
C ILE A 18 11.24 -5.07 32.29
N PRO A 19 10.53 -4.36 33.19
CA PRO A 19 9.31 -4.88 33.77
C PRO A 19 8.29 -5.09 32.65
N MET A 20 7.72 -6.30 32.58
CA MET A 20 6.66 -6.62 31.64
C MET A 20 5.52 -5.59 31.80
N PRO A 21 5.08 -4.91 30.74
CA PRO A 21 3.76 -4.33 30.77
C PRO A 21 2.80 -5.52 30.87
N ALA A 22 2.16 -5.66 32.03
CA ALA A 22 0.96 -6.46 32.14
C ALA A 22 -0.04 -5.85 31.15
N PHE A 23 -0.11 -6.43 29.95
CA PHE A 23 -1.26 -6.26 29.09
C PHE A 23 -2.43 -6.86 29.85
N ALA A 24 -3.04 -6.05 30.70
CA ALA A 24 -4.43 -6.23 31.05
C ALA A 24 -5.17 -6.15 29.72
N PHE A 25 -5.41 -7.31 29.13
CA PHE A 25 -6.48 -7.49 28.18
C PHE A 25 -7.73 -7.13 28.96
N SER A 26 -8.11 -5.85 28.92
CA SER A 26 -9.49 -5.46 29.07
C SER A 26 -10.20 -6.12 27.91
N PHE A 27 -10.65 -7.35 28.14
CA PHE A 27 -11.60 -8.02 27.28
C PHE A 27 -12.68 -7.00 26.96
N GLY A 28 -12.90 -6.82 25.67
CA GLY A 28 -13.81 -5.84 25.11
C GLY A 28 -15.21 -5.91 25.71
N PRO A 29 -16.05 -4.92 25.37
CA PRO A 29 -17.36 -4.71 25.97
C PRO A 29 -18.11 -6.03 26.09
N SER A 30 -18.54 -6.30 27.32
CA SER A 30 -19.46 -7.36 27.71
C SER A 30 -20.36 -7.70 26.53
N ARG A 31 -20.16 -8.90 25.95
CA ARG A 31 -21.18 -9.50 25.10
C ARG A 31 -22.40 -9.60 26.00
N SER A 32 -23.30 -8.64 25.85
CA SER A 32 -24.62 -8.70 26.43
C SER A 32 -25.15 -10.07 26.03
N SER A 33 -25.30 -10.95 27.02
CA SER A 33 -26.05 -12.17 26.89
C SER A 33 -27.47 -11.74 26.62
N VAL A 34 -27.80 -11.51 25.35
CA VAL A 34 -29.17 -11.38 24.90
C VAL A 34 -29.84 -12.67 25.36
N PRO A 35 -30.87 -12.62 26.22
CA PRO A 35 -31.64 -13.82 26.53
C PRO A 35 -32.15 -14.36 25.20
N ALA A 36 -32.20 -15.68 25.06
CA ALA A 36 -32.76 -16.36 23.90
C ALA A 36 -34.21 -15.91 23.70
N ILE A 37 -34.37 -14.79 22.99
CA ILE A 37 -35.63 -14.22 22.52
C ILE A 37 -35.72 -14.73 21.10
N ASP A 38 -36.49 -15.81 20.97
CA ASP A 38 -37.27 -16.18 19.79
C ASP A 38 -36.66 -15.71 18.46
N ASP A 39 -35.80 -16.57 17.89
CA ASP A 39 -35.03 -16.34 16.66
C ASP A 39 -35.89 -16.01 15.43
N ASP A 40 -37.22 -16.19 15.49
CA ASP A 40 -38.11 -15.93 14.35
C ASP A 40 -38.44 -14.44 14.13
N ARG A 41 -38.25 -13.56 15.13
CA ARG A 41 -38.67 -12.15 15.01
C ARG A 41 -37.55 -11.15 14.72
N GLY A 42 -36.29 -11.53 14.98
CA GLY A 42 -35.13 -10.69 14.73
C GLY A 42 -35.10 -9.38 15.55
N PRO A 43 -33.92 -8.73 15.66
CA PRO A 43 -33.74 -7.53 16.48
C PRO A 43 -34.68 -6.37 16.09
N THR A 44 -35.10 -6.35 14.83
CA THR A 44 -35.98 -5.34 14.25
C THR A 44 -37.41 -5.43 14.79
N ALA A 45 -37.99 -6.64 14.88
CA ALA A 45 -39.35 -6.77 15.41
C ALA A 45 -39.39 -6.49 16.93
N TYR A 46 -38.34 -6.84 17.67
CA TYR A 46 -38.23 -6.51 19.09
C TYR A 46 -38.24 -5.00 19.34
N ALA A 47 -37.54 -4.21 18.53
CA ALA A 47 -37.52 -2.75 18.65
C ALA A 47 -38.89 -2.14 18.31
N MET A 48 -39.52 -2.62 17.23
CA MET A 48 -40.85 -2.17 16.81
C MET A 48 -41.95 -2.53 17.82
N GLU A 49 -41.87 -3.71 18.44
CA GLU A 49 -42.82 -4.19 19.46
C GLU A 49 -42.76 -3.38 20.76
N ARG A 50 -41.61 -2.75 21.04
CA ARG A 50 -41.42 -1.90 22.23
C ARG A 50 -41.68 -0.42 21.95
N GLY A 51 -42.17 -0.07 20.76
CA GLY A 51 -42.41 1.31 20.34
C GLY A 51 -41.13 2.15 20.23
N ILE A 52 -39.97 1.49 20.20
CA ILE A 52 -38.68 2.14 19.97
C ILE A 52 -38.54 2.22 18.45
N GLU A 53 -39.02 3.33 17.88
CA GLU A 53 -38.80 3.60 16.46
C GLU A 53 -37.29 3.72 16.21
N PRO A 54 -36.67 2.77 15.48
CA PRO A 54 -35.23 2.81 15.29
C PRO A 54 -34.91 3.98 14.37
N HIS A 55 -34.49 5.11 14.93
CA HIS A 55 -34.12 6.33 14.18
C HIS A 55 -33.01 6.06 13.14
N PHE A 56 -32.31 4.93 13.27
CA PHE A 56 -31.23 4.48 12.40
C PHE A 56 -31.69 3.71 11.15
N TYR A 57 -32.97 3.35 10.99
CA TYR A 57 -33.44 2.61 9.81
C TYR A 57 -33.92 3.48 8.65
N ALA A 58 -34.30 4.73 8.87
CA ALA A 58 -34.67 5.64 7.76
C ALA A 58 -33.46 6.03 6.90
N THR A 59 -32.24 5.90 7.42
CA THR A 59 -31.02 6.38 6.74
C THR A 59 -29.96 5.29 6.51
N SER A 60 -30.00 4.14 7.20
CA SER A 60 -28.93 3.12 7.07
C SER A 60 -29.02 2.23 5.83
N VAL A 61 -30.21 2.08 5.22
CA VAL A 61 -30.37 1.22 4.02
C VAL A 61 -29.97 1.94 2.72
N MET A 62 -29.67 3.24 2.78
CA MET A 62 -29.43 4.09 1.60
C MET A 62 -28.08 4.80 1.59
N GLN A 63 -27.21 4.59 2.57
CA GLN A 63 -25.85 5.11 2.47
C GLN A 63 -24.96 4.09 1.74
N PRO A 64 -24.37 4.47 0.58
CA PRO A 64 -23.30 3.69 -0.01
C PRO A 64 -22.21 3.49 1.05
N ALA A 65 -21.73 2.26 1.21
CA ALA A 65 -20.63 2.00 2.13
C ALA A 65 -19.49 2.99 1.83
N PRO A 66 -18.91 3.64 2.84
CA PRO A 66 -17.84 4.61 2.62
C PRO A 66 -16.73 3.94 1.83
N ALA A 67 -16.23 4.65 0.82
CA ALA A 67 -15.21 4.12 -0.07
C ALA A 67 -14.02 3.61 0.78
N PRO A 68 -13.48 2.41 0.49
CA PRO A 68 -12.38 1.88 1.27
C PRO A 68 -11.20 2.84 1.23
N SER A 69 -10.51 3.03 2.35
CA SER A 69 -9.33 3.89 2.39
C SER A 69 -8.20 3.31 1.53
N PHE A 70 -7.31 4.17 1.04
CA PHE A 70 -6.18 3.75 0.20
C PHE A 70 -5.36 2.62 0.86
N ARG A 71 -5.05 2.76 2.16
CA ARG A 71 -4.38 1.72 2.94
C ARG A 71 -5.12 0.40 2.98
N ARG A 72 -6.45 0.43 2.98
CA ARG A 72 -7.27 -0.78 2.95
C ARG A 72 -7.12 -1.49 1.61
N LEU A 73 -7.09 -0.74 0.52
CA LEU A 73 -6.86 -1.25 -0.83
C LEU A 73 -5.46 -1.87 -0.97
N VAL A 74 -4.41 -1.19 -0.52
CA VAL A 74 -3.03 -1.74 -0.52
C VAL A 74 -2.93 -3.02 0.30
N LYS A 75 -3.63 -3.09 1.45
CA LYS A 75 -3.69 -4.32 2.26
C LYS A 75 -4.50 -5.43 1.57
N ASP A 76 -5.51 -5.08 0.81
CA ASP A 76 -6.35 -6.03 0.08
C ASP A 76 -5.66 -6.53 -1.21
N LEU A 77 -4.70 -5.79 -1.79
CA LEU A 77 -3.81 -6.27 -2.85
C LEU A 77 -3.00 -7.51 -2.41
N ALA A 78 -2.55 -7.55 -1.15
CA ALA A 78 -1.86 -8.72 -0.60
C ALA A 78 -2.78 -9.94 -0.39
N ARG A 79 -4.10 -9.79 -0.55
CA ARG A 79 -5.09 -10.86 -0.38
C ARG A 79 -5.64 -11.26 -1.73
N SER A 80 -5.18 -12.38 -2.28
CA SER A 80 -5.56 -12.87 -3.62
C SER A 80 -7.05 -12.73 -3.96
N ARG A 81 -7.96 -13.12 -3.03
CA ARG A 81 -9.42 -13.03 -3.23
C ARG A 81 -9.97 -11.61 -3.43
N LYS A 82 -9.23 -10.57 -3.05
CA LYS A 82 -9.63 -9.17 -3.13
C LYS A 82 -8.69 -8.34 -3.99
N ALA A 83 -7.65 -8.96 -4.55
CA ALA A 83 -6.60 -8.25 -5.27
C ALA A 83 -7.16 -7.55 -6.51
N ASP A 84 -7.97 -8.23 -7.31
CA ASP A 84 -8.56 -7.66 -8.54
C ASP A 84 -9.44 -6.45 -8.22
N ARG A 85 -10.31 -6.58 -7.22
CA ARG A 85 -11.18 -5.48 -6.78
C ARG A 85 -10.38 -4.32 -6.20
N ALA A 86 -9.29 -4.61 -5.49
CA ALA A 86 -8.42 -3.57 -4.95
C ALA A 86 -7.65 -2.84 -6.07
N ARG A 87 -7.23 -3.56 -7.12
CA ARG A 87 -6.58 -3.01 -8.32
C ARG A 87 -7.50 -2.03 -9.03
N GLU A 88 -8.73 -2.43 -9.33
CA GLU A 88 -9.74 -1.55 -9.97
C GLU A 88 -9.96 -0.26 -9.18
N LEU A 89 -10.13 -0.37 -7.86
CA LEU A 89 -10.39 0.77 -7.00
C LEU A 89 -9.17 1.68 -6.82
N LEU A 90 -7.95 1.14 -6.94
CA LEU A 90 -6.72 1.93 -6.93
C LEU A 90 -6.53 2.64 -8.27
N GLU A 91 -6.67 1.93 -9.40
CA GLU A 91 -6.54 2.52 -10.73
C GLU A 91 -7.56 3.66 -10.97
N ALA A 92 -8.75 3.58 -10.37
CA ALA A 92 -9.75 4.65 -10.45
C ALA A 92 -9.37 5.93 -9.68
N ARG A 93 -8.44 5.86 -8.74
CA ARG A 93 -8.03 7.00 -7.88
C ARG A 93 -6.67 7.56 -8.24
N VAL A 94 -5.82 6.73 -8.84
CA VAL A 94 -4.45 7.07 -9.18
C VAL A 94 -4.42 7.82 -10.51
N PRO A 95 -3.61 8.88 -10.65
CA PRO A 95 -3.51 9.61 -11.90
C PRO A 95 -3.00 8.70 -13.01
N PRO A 96 -3.47 8.85 -14.26
CA PRO A 96 -3.17 7.92 -15.35
C PRO A 96 -1.67 7.74 -15.59
N ALA A 97 -0.88 8.79 -15.39
CA ALA A 97 0.58 8.76 -15.50
C ALA A 97 1.27 7.82 -14.49
N ALA A 98 0.64 7.50 -13.36
CA ALA A 98 1.19 6.61 -12.34
C ALA A 98 0.59 5.19 -12.39
N ILE A 99 -0.36 4.92 -13.30
CA ILE A 99 -0.99 3.60 -13.41
C ILE A 99 0.02 2.55 -13.86
N GLU A 100 0.92 2.87 -14.81
CA GLU A 100 1.92 1.91 -15.30
C GLU A 100 2.89 1.50 -14.20
N TRP A 101 3.43 2.48 -13.47
CA TRP A 101 4.23 2.24 -12.27
C TRP A 101 3.47 1.39 -11.23
N LEU A 102 2.21 1.72 -10.94
CA LEU A 102 1.40 0.95 -10.01
C LEU A 102 1.23 -0.51 -10.45
N ARG A 103 0.98 -0.76 -11.73
CA ARG A 103 0.83 -2.10 -12.29
C ARG A 103 2.13 -2.88 -12.20
N ASP A 104 3.25 -2.26 -12.54
CA ASP A 104 4.59 -2.86 -12.42
C ASP A 104 4.91 -3.27 -10.98
N MET A 105 4.58 -2.42 -10.00
CA MET A 105 4.76 -2.73 -8.58
C MET A 105 3.85 -3.85 -8.10
N ILE A 106 2.59 -3.91 -8.58
CA ILE A 106 1.67 -5.02 -8.27
C ILE A 106 2.17 -6.33 -8.86
N ASP A 107 2.60 -6.31 -10.12
CA ASP A 107 3.03 -7.50 -10.86
C ASP A 107 4.39 -8.03 -10.32
N THR A 108 5.28 -7.14 -9.90
CA THR A 108 6.56 -7.48 -9.22
C THR A 108 6.34 -7.87 -7.75
N GLY A 109 5.18 -7.55 -7.16
CA GLY A 109 4.86 -7.80 -5.76
C GLY A 109 5.49 -6.82 -4.77
N ASP A 110 6.06 -5.70 -5.24
CA ASP A 110 6.66 -4.66 -4.40
C ASP A 110 5.59 -3.70 -3.84
N LEU A 111 4.75 -4.23 -2.97
CA LEU A 111 3.70 -3.46 -2.28
C LEU A 111 4.27 -2.46 -1.27
N TRP A 112 5.57 -2.54 -0.94
CA TRP A 112 6.22 -1.61 -0.03
C TRP A 112 6.36 -0.23 -0.65
N GLN A 113 6.75 -0.14 -1.93
CA GLN A 113 6.83 1.12 -2.67
C GLN A 113 5.48 1.84 -2.72
N ILE A 114 4.40 1.10 -3.01
CA ILE A 114 3.03 1.63 -3.00
C ILE A 114 2.65 2.16 -1.61
N ARG A 115 3.08 1.48 -0.55
CA ARG A 115 2.84 1.91 0.83
C ARG A 115 3.65 3.15 1.22
N MET A 116 4.85 3.31 0.66
CA MET A 116 5.68 4.50 0.89
C MET A 116 5.17 5.73 0.18
N ALA A 117 4.57 5.59 -0.99
CA ALA A 117 3.86 6.69 -1.65
C ALA A 117 2.57 7.11 -0.91
N ALA A 118 1.97 6.20 -0.13
CA ALA A 118 0.74 6.45 0.64
C ALA A 118 0.98 6.43 2.16
N GLN A 119 1.81 7.35 2.64
CA GLN A 119 2.16 7.52 4.05
C GLN A 119 0.92 7.74 4.94
N PRO A 120 0.94 7.26 6.20
CA PRO A 120 -0.14 7.55 7.14
C PRO A 120 -0.22 9.05 7.42
N GLY A 121 -1.42 9.61 7.35
CA GLY A 121 -1.65 11.04 7.58
C GLY A 121 -1.68 11.89 6.32
N PHE A 122 -1.33 11.33 5.16
CA PHE A 122 -1.48 12.02 3.88
C PHE A 122 -2.96 12.06 3.48
N THR A 123 -3.37 13.22 2.97
CA THR A 123 -4.62 13.44 2.26
C THR A 123 -4.58 12.76 0.88
N GLU A 124 -5.75 12.59 0.25
CA GLU A 124 -5.83 11.93 -1.07
C GLU A 124 -5.04 12.67 -2.16
N ASP A 125 -4.99 14.00 -2.10
CA ASP A 125 -4.21 14.84 -3.01
C ASP A 125 -2.69 14.65 -2.79
N GLU A 126 -2.24 14.56 -1.54
CA GLU A 126 -0.83 14.31 -1.20
C GLU A 126 -0.39 12.90 -1.61
N ILE A 127 -1.27 11.90 -1.43
CA ILE A 127 -1.04 10.54 -1.94
C ILE A 127 -0.92 10.58 -3.46
N THR A 128 -1.81 11.30 -4.14
CA THR A 128 -1.81 11.44 -5.60
C THR A 128 -0.52 12.08 -6.11
N ALA A 129 -0.09 13.19 -5.50
CA ALA A 129 1.17 13.86 -5.84
C ALA A 129 2.39 12.98 -5.56
N SER A 130 2.40 12.26 -4.44
CA SER A 130 3.49 11.36 -4.08
C SER A 130 3.61 10.17 -5.04
N MET A 131 2.48 9.57 -5.47
CA MET A 131 2.48 8.49 -6.45
C MET A 131 2.95 8.97 -7.82
N LEU A 132 2.58 10.19 -8.22
CA LEU A 132 3.06 10.78 -9.47
C LEU A 132 4.58 11.02 -9.42
N ALA A 133 5.11 11.52 -8.31
CA ALA A 133 6.55 11.69 -8.13
C ALA A 133 7.29 10.33 -8.17
N ALA A 134 6.76 9.30 -7.52
CA ALA A 134 7.32 7.95 -7.56
C ALA A 134 7.32 7.37 -9.00
N ALA A 135 6.23 7.55 -9.74
CA ALA A 135 6.13 7.12 -11.12
C ALA A 135 7.15 7.83 -12.03
N GLN A 136 7.36 9.14 -11.86
CA GLN A 136 8.37 9.88 -12.61
C GLN A 136 9.79 9.39 -12.30
N MET A 137 10.08 9.09 -11.03
CA MET A 137 11.39 8.54 -10.65
C MET A 137 11.64 7.16 -11.27
N TRP A 138 10.64 6.28 -11.25
CA TRP A 138 10.72 4.96 -11.89
C TRP A 138 10.89 5.07 -13.40
N GLU A 139 10.15 5.97 -14.06
CA GLU A 139 10.27 6.20 -15.50
C GLU A 139 11.66 6.74 -15.88
N ALA A 140 12.20 7.66 -15.07
CA ALA A 140 13.56 8.18 -15.26
C ALA A 140 14.62 7.08 -15.11
N GLU A 141 14.46 6.16 -14.16
CA GLU A 141 15.33 5.00 -13.99
C GLU A 141 15.27 4.06 -15.20
N ARG A 142 14.07 3.79 -15.73
CA ARG A 142 13.90 3.00 -16.96
C ARG A 142 14.57 3.64 -18.17
N GLN A 143 14.46 4.96 -18.32
CA GLN A 143 15.09 5.69 -19.42
C GLN A 143 16.62 5.69 -19.30
N GLN A 144 17.18 5.74 -18.09
CA GLN A 144 18.62 5.59 -17.87
C GLN A 144 19.09 4.18 -18.18
N ALA A 145 18.32 3.16 -17.79
CA ALA A 145 18.62 1.77 -18.09
C ALA A 145 18.53 1.43 -19.58
N ALA A 146 17.70 2.16 -20.35
CA ALA A 146 17.60 1.99 -21.79
C ALA A 146 18.85 2.45 -22.57
N GLY A 147 19.69 3.31 -21.97
CA GLY A 147 20.94 3.81 -22.53
C GLY A 147 20.77 4.67 -23.80
N PRO A 148 21.63 5.66 -24.06
CA PRO A 148 21.70 6.24 -25.39
C PRO A 148 22.10 5.11 -26.36
N GLN A 149 21.33 4.91 -27.43
CA GLN A 149 21.82 4.07 -28.54
C GLN A 149 23.23 4.57 -28.88
N PRO A 150 24.27 3.71 -28.83
CA PRO A 150 25.56 4.11 -29.34
C PRO A 150 25.33 4.43 -30.82
N GLU A 151 25.50 5.69 -31.18
CA GLU A 151 25.70 6.06 -32.58
C GLU A 151 26.84 5.16 -33.05
N THR A 152 26.53 4.22 -33.93
CA THR A 152 27.47 3.25 -34.47
C THR A 152 28.74 4.01 -34.88
N PRO A 153 29.91 3.68 -34.30
CA PRO A 153 31.18 4.14 -34.84
C PRO A 153 31.19 3.74 -36.31
N GLY A 154 31.25 4.72 -37.20
CA GLY A 154 31.57 4.49 -38.60
C GLY A 154 33.01 4.02 -38.71
N ASP A 155 33.27 2.77 -38.33
CA ASP A 155 34.34 1.93 -38.85
C ASP A 155 33.72 1.23 -40.07
N ASP A 156 34.29 1.17 -41.27
CA ASP A 156 35.63 1.40 -41.83
C ASP A 156 35.41 1.15 -43.37
N PRO A 157 36.37 0.93 -44.29
CA PRO A 157 37.77 1.34 -44.41
C PRO A 157 38.09 1.96 -45.80
N ASP A 158 39.14 2.77 -45.92
CA ASP A 158 39.97 2.68 -47.15
C ASP A 158 41.39 3.24 -46.97
N THR A 159 42.26 2.39 -46.43
CA THR A 159 43.68 2.48 -46.71
C THR A 159 43.88 1.85 -48.09
N THR A 160 43.99 2.64 -49.16
CA THR A 160 44.85 2.42 -50.36
C THR A 160 44.54 3.39 -51.52
N LYS A 161 45.06 4.61 -51.43
CA LYS A 161 45.62 5.31 -52.61
C LYS A 161 47.01 5.76 -52.19
N GLY A 162 48.07 5.15 -52.68
CA GLY A 162 48.38 5.11 -54.10
C GLY A 162 49.49 6.13 -54.31
N LEU A 163 50.71 5.60 -54.37
CA LEU A 163 51.96 6.22 -54.82
C LEU A 163 51.77 7.07 -56.09
N GLN A 164 52.68 8.04 -56.30
CA GLN A 164 52.91 8.97 -57.44
C GLN A 164 52.39 10.39 -57.17
N SER A 165 53.19 11.47 -57.17
CA SER A 165 54.43 11.78 -57.90
C SER A 165 55.23 12.85 -57.17
#